data_AF-A0A1V5NSV0-F1
#
_entry.id   AF-A0A1V5NSV0-F1
#
_cell.length_a   1.000
_cell.length_b   1.000
_cell.length_c   1.000
_cell.angle_alpha   90.00
_cell.angle_beta   90.00
_cell.angle_gamma   90.00
#
_symmetry.space_group_name_H-M   'P 1'
#
loop_
_entity.id
_entity.type
_entity.pdbx_description
1 polymer ?
#
loop_
_entity_poly.entity_id
_entity_poly.type
_entity_poly.pdbx_seq_one_letter_code
_entity_poly.pdbx_strand_id
1 'polypeptide(L)'
;MVIEGPISLDLACSIESCHIKKYKGRIQGDADIYVVPRIETGNVLYKSLQYFARAAMGGLIYGAKCPIVLTSRADDNATKLNSLLLAMRLWQGNATSAPAVAEA
;
A
#
# COMPACT_ATOMS: atom_id res chain seq x y z
N MET A 1 -2.00 2.28 15.26
CA MET A 1 -1.69 1.29 14.21
C MET A 1 -1.67 -0.09 14.84
N VAL A 2 -2.44 -1.03 14.32
CA VAL A 2 -2.44 -2.43 14.77
C VAL A 2 -1.60 -3.23 13.78
N ILE A 3 -0.66 -4.02 14.29
CA ILE A 3 0.16 -4.93 13.48
C ILE A 3 -0.11 -6.35 13.96
N GLU A 4 -0.45 -7.24 13.03
CA GLU A 4 -0.72 -8.63 13.31
C GLU A 4 -0.26 -9.53 12.17
N GLY A 5 0.31 -10.67 12.54
CA GLY A 5 0.75 -11.71 11.63
C GLY A 5 1.26 -12.92 12.42
N PRO A 6 1.37 -14.11 11.80
CA PRO A 6 0.99 -14.41 10.41
C PRO A 6 -0.54 -14.41 10.23
N ILE A 7 -1.01 -13.79 9.15
CA ILE A 7 -2.41 -13.74 8.75
C ILE A 7 -2.53 -14.15 7.27
N SER A 8 -3.51 -14.98 6.93
CA SER A 8 -3.77 -15.35 5.54
C SER A 8 -4.56 -14.26 4.82
N LEU A 9 -4.44 -14.18 3.49
CA LEU A 9 -5.05 -13.12 2.69
C LEU A 9 -6.57 -13.03 2.90
N ASP A 10 -7.27 -14.17 2.94
CA ASP A 10 -8.71 -14.25 3.13
C ASP A 10 -9.16 -13.73 4.51
N LEU A 11 -8.39 -14.03 5.57
CA LEU A 11 -8.65 -13.49 6.91
C LEU A 11 -8.35 -11.99 6.99
N ALA A 12 -7.43 -11.49 6.17
CA ALA A 12 -7.11 -10.07 6.12
C ALA A 12 -8.15 -9.25 5.33
N CYS A 13 -8.84 -9.83 4.33
CA CYS A 13 -9.75 -9.08 3.44
C CYS A 13 -11.24 -9.49 3.50
N SER A 14 -11.61 -10.55 4.21
CA SER A 14 -13.00 -11.04 4.28
C SER A 14 -13.43 -11.34 5.72
N ILE A 15 -14.36 -10.52 6.22
CA ILE A 15 -15.00 -10.74 7.53
C ILE A 15 -15.76 -12.08 7.55
N GLU A 16 -16.35 -12.48 6.42
CA GLU A 16 -17.03 -13.77 6.27
C GLU A 16 -16.06 -14.94 6.47
N SER A 17 -14.86 -14.87 5.88
CA SER A 17 -13.82 -15.89 6.07
C SER A 17 -13.39 -15.99 7.53
N CYS A 18 -13.32 -14.85 8.25
CA CYS A 18 -13.04 -14.84 9.68
C CYS A 18 -14.12 -15.55 10.49
N HIS A 19 -15.40 -15.31 10.18
CA HIS A 19 -16.53 -15.98 10.84
C HIS A 19 -16.52 -17.49 10.58
N ILE A 20 -16.36 -17.93 9.32
CA ILE A 20 -16.33 -19.35 8.94
C ILE A 20 -15.18 -20.07 9.65
N LYS A 21 -13.99 -19.46 9.67
CA LYS A 21 -12.79 -20.03 10.28
C LYS A 21 -12.69 -19.79 11.79
N LYS A 22 -13.67 -19.09 12.39
CA LYS A 22 -13.70 -18.70 13.82
C LYS A 22 -12.40 -18.00 14.24
N TYR A 23 -11.86 -17.18 13.35
CA TYR A 23 -10.66 -16.39 13.61
C TYR A 23 -10.98 -15.31 14.66
N LYS A 24 -10.07 -15.12 15.63
CA LYS A 24 -10.25 -14.18 16.76
C LYS A 24 -9.10 -13.18 16.87
N GLY A 25 -8.39 -12.96 15.76
CA GLY A 25 -7.34 -11.96 15.70
C GLY A 25 -7.90 -10.54 15.77
N ARG A 26 -7.01 -9.54 15.89
CA ARG A 26 -7.42 -8.13 15.97
C ARG A 26 -7.76 -7.53 14.61
N ILE A 27 -7.25 -8.12 13.53
CA ILE A 27 -7.56 -7.75 12.14
C ILE A 27 -8.47 -8.84 11.57
N GLN A 28 -9.72 -8.51 11.24
CA GLN A 28 -10.75 -9.47 10.83
C GLN A 28 -11.43 -9.00 9.54
N GLY A 29 -10.77 -9.25 8.41
CA GLY A 29 -11.27 -8.87 7.10
C GLY A 29 -11.22 -7.37 6.79
N ASP A 30 -10.54 -6.59 7.63
CA ASP A 30 -10.49 -5.13 7.61
C ASP A 30 -9.05 -4.60 7.51
N ALA A 31 -8.13 -5.37 6.91
CA ALA A 31 -6.75 -4.93 6.74
C ALA A 31 -6.61 -3.82 5.68
N ASP A 32 -6.08 -2.67 6.10
CA ASP A 32 -5.73 -1.55 5.20
C ASP A 32 -4.39 -1.76 4.46
N ILE A 33 -3.43 -2.42 5.11
CA ILE A 33 -2.04 -2.56 4.63
C ILE A 33 -1.62 -4.02 4.67
N TYR A 34 -1.08 -4.50 3.55
CA TYR A 34 -0.55 -5.86 3.41
C TYR A 34 0.98 -5.82 3.32
N VAL A 35 1.64 -6.45 4.29
CA VAL A 35 3.09 -6.68 4.25
C VAL A 35 3.34 -8.10 3.77
N VAL A 36 3.96 -8.23 2.59
CA VAL A 36 4.26 -9.52 1.99
C VAL A 36 5.65 -10.02 2.39
N PRO A 37 5.88 -11.34 2.48
CA PRO A 37 7.15 -11.88 2.94
C PRO A 37 8.28 -11.68 1.92
N ARG A 38 7.98 -11.72 0.62
CA ARG A 38 8.95 -11.53 -0.48
C ARG A 38 8.37 -10.74 -1.64
N ILE A 39 9.26 -10.20 -2.48
CA ILE A 39 8.89 -9.34 -3.63
C ILE A 39 8.03 -10.09 -4.66
N GLU A 40 8.23 -11.39 -4.83
CA GLU A 40 7.48 -12.22 -5.77
C GLU A 40 6.02 -12.34 -5.35
N THR A 41 5.75 -12.51 -4.04
CA THR A 41 4.39 -12.51 -3.49
C THR A 41 3.71 -11.16 -3.72
N GLY A 42 4.42 -10.06 -3.46
CA GLY A 42 3.91 -8.71 -3.71
C GLY A 42 3.61 -8.48 -5.19
N ASN A 43 4.51 -8.92 -6.07
CA ASN A 43 4.39 -8.77 -7.52
C ASN A 43 3.17 -9.49 -8.08
N VAL A 44 2.98 -10.74 -7.67
CA VAL A 44 1.80 -11.53 -8.03
C VAL A 44 0.54 -10.85 -7.49
N LEU A 45 0.51 -10.47 -6.21
CA LEU A 45 -0.67 -9.86 -5.59
C LEU A 45 -1.10 -8.56 -6.29
N TYR A 46 -0.19 -7.59 -6.48
CA TYR A 46 -0.57 -6.31 -7.08
C TYR A 46 -0.97 -6.46 -8.55
N LYS A 47 -0.31 -7.36 -9.31
CA LYS A 47 -0.71 -7.65 -10.69
C LYS A 47 -2.05 -8.36 -10.76
N SER A 48 -2.35 -9.27 -9.83
CA SER A 48 -3.68 -9.89 -9.76
C SER A 48 -4.76 -8.83 -9.55
N LEU A 49 -4.53 -7.85 -8.68
CA LEU A 49 -5.45 -6.72 -8.48
C LEU A 49 -5.59 -5.87 -9.75
N GLN A 50 -4.47 -5.56 -10.41
CA GLN A 50 -4.47 -4.77 -11.65
C GLN A 50 -5.22 -5.46 -12.79
N TYR A 51 -4.93 -6.73 -13.05
CA TYR A 51 -5.41 -7.45 -14.24
C TYR A 51 -6.79 -8.08 -14.03
N PHE A 52 -7.05 -8.67 -12.85
CA PHE A 52 -8.29 -9.39 -12.59
C PHE A 52 -9.34 -8.53 -11.90
N ALA A 53 -8.94 -7.73 -10.91
CA ALA A 53 -9.88 -6.85 -10.19
C ALA A 53 -10.03 -5.46 -10.83
N ARG A 54 -9.21 -5.14 -11.85
CA ARG A 54 -9.15 -3.81 -12.49
C ARG A 54 -9.00 -2.68 -11.45
N ALA A 55 -8.27 -2.97 -10.38
CA ALA A 55 -8.07 -2.02 -9.30
C ALA A 55 -7.28 -0.79 -9.80
N ALA A 56 -7.59 0.39 -9.25
CA ALA A 56 -6.79 1.58 -9.48
C ALA A 56 -5.42 1.41 -8.83
N MET A 57 -4.37 1.54 -9.61
CA MET A 57 -3.01 1.32 -9.15
C MET A 57 -2.24 2.63 -9.01
N GLY A 58 -1.25 2.63 -8.12
CA GLY A 58 -0.26 3.67 -7.94
C GLY A 58 0.91 3.12 -7.13
N GLY A 59 2.14 3.51 -7.47
CA GLY A 59 3.34 2.95 -6.84
C GLY A 59 4.48 3.96 -6.75
N LEU A 60 5.26 3.85 -5.68
CA LEU A 60 6.48 4.63 -5.48
C LEU A 60 7.42 3.88 -4.55
N ILE A 61 8.69 4.28 -4.56
CA ILE A 61 9.64 3.92 -3.52
C ILE A 61 9.51 4.95 -2.38
N TYR A 62 9.29 4.43 -1.17
CA TYR A 62 9.20 5.19 0.06
C TYR A 62 10.39 4.89 0.98
N GLY A 63 10.77 5.84 1.84
CA GLY A 63 11.87 5.70 2.82
C GLY A 63 13.20 6.38 2.44
N ALA A 64 13.34 6.87 1.20
CA ALA A 64 14.43 7.77 0.82
C ALA A 64 14.17 9.21 1.30
N LYS A 65 15.11 10.14 1.05
CA LYS A 65 14.95 11.57 1.41
C LYS A 65 13.72 12.23 0.77
N CYS A 66 13.25 11.72 -0.37
CA CYS A 66 12.01 12.10 -1.03
C CYS A 66 11.37 10.88 -1.71
N PRO A 67 10.04 10.89 -1.98
CA PRO A 67 9.37 9.83 -2.73
C PRO A 67 9.90 9.73 -4.16
N ILE A 68 10.11 8.50 -4.65
CA ILE A 68 10.59 8.24 -6.01
C ILE A 68 9.52 7.45 -6.77
N VAL A 69 8.93 8.05 -7.81
CA VAL A 69 7.93 7.38 -8.64
C VAL A 69 8.64 6.48 -9.65
N LEU A 70 8.28 5.20 -9.68
CA LEU A 70 8.73 4.24 -10.68
C LEU A 70 7.55 3.76 -11.50
N THR A 71 7.63 3.94 -12.80
CA THR A 71 6.60 3.48 -13.74
C THR A 71 7.02 2.18 -14.43
N SER A 72 6.08 1.30 -14.69
CA SER A 72 6.24 0.16 -15.60
C SER A 72 5.92 0.57 -17.04
N ARG A 73 6.55 -0.11 -18.01
CA ARG A 73 6.20 0.02 -19.43
C ARG A 73 4.74 -0.36 -19.71
N ALA A 74 4.18 -1.23 -18.89
CA ALA A 74 2.80 -1.68 -19.02
C ALA A 74 1.78 -0.75 -18.35
N ASP A 75 2.22 0.30 -17.64
CA ASP A 75 1.31 1.19 -16.93
C ASP A 75 0.60 2.14 -17.88
N ASP A 76 -0.72 2.27 -17.68
CA ASP A 76 -1.54 3.25 -18.34
C ASP A 76 -1.30 4.66 -17.76
N ASN A 77 -1.89 5.67 -18.42
CA ASN A 77 -1.74 7.07 -18.00
C ASN A 77 -2.33 7.32 -16.60
N ALA A 78 -3.41 6.61 -16.25
CA ALA A 78 -4.06 6.74 -14.94
C ALA A 78 -3.15 6.25 -13.81
N THR A 79 -2.49 5.10 -13.96
CA THR A 79 -1.56 4.54 -12.98
C THR A 79 -0.36 5.45 -12.75
N LYS A 80 0.18 6.06 -13.82
CA LYS A 80 1.27 7.04 -13.73
C LYS A 80 0.84 8.30 -12.97
N LEU A 81 -0.35 8.83 -13.27
CA LEU A 81 -0.92 9.98 -12.57
C LEU A 81 -1.16 9.67 -11.09
N ASN A 82 -1.79 8.53 -10.78
CA ASN A 82 -2.04 8.10 -9.40
C ASN A 82 -0.75 7.97 -8.60
N SER A 83 0.30 7.42 -9.22
CA SER A 83 1.63 7.31 -8.60
C SER A 83 2.23 8.68 -8.25
N LEU A 84 2.07 9.67 -9.15
CA LEU A 84 2.49 11.05 -8.90
C LEU A 84 1.69 11.70 -7.78
N LEU A 85 0.36 11.55 -7.79
CA LEU A 85 -0.52 12.09 -6.75
C LEU A 85 -0.19 11.50 -5.38
N LEU A 86 0.06 10.19 -5.32
CA LEU A 86 0.49 9.51 -4.10
C LEU A 86 1.82 10.07 -3.60
N ALA A 87 2.80 10.26 -4.49
CA ALA A 87 4.09 10.85 -4.13
C ALA A 87 3.96 12.28 -3.59
N MET A 88 3.17 13.12 -4.25
CA MET A 88 2.89 14.49 -3.79
C MET A 88 2.21 14.50 -2.42
N ARG A 89 1.23 13.61 -2.20
CA ARG A 89 0.50 13.51 -0.94
C ARG A 89 1.42 13.11 0.21
N LEU A 90 2.28 12.12 0.00
CA LEU A 90 3.25 11.67 1.01
C LEU A 90 4.35 12.70 1.25
N TRP A 91 4.78 13.44 0.22
CA TRP A 91 5.78 14.51 0.37
C TRP A 91 5.25 15.69 1.21
N GLN A 92 4.03 16.14 0.94
CA GLN A 92 3.40 17.21 1.71
C GLN A 92 3.18 16.82 3.18
N GLY A 93 2.90 15.54 3.45
CA GLY A 93 2.81 15.00 4.81
C GLY A 93 4.13 15.07 5.59
N ASN A 94 5.29 15.02 4.92
CA ASN A 94 6.59 15.22 5.55
C ASN A 94 6.96 16.71 5.71
N ALA A 95 6.55 17.57 4.77
CA ALA A 95 6.88 19.00 4.79
C ALA A 95 6.27 19.77 5.97
N THR A 96 5.22 19.25 6.61
CA THR A 96 4.62 19.83 7.83
C THR A 96 5.41 19.49 9.11
N SER A 97 6.47 18.69 9.01
CA SER A 97 7.35 18.31 10.12
C SER A 97 8.79 18.83 9.99
N ALA A 98 9.07 19.67 8.98
CA ALA A 98 10.35 20.37 8.89
C ALA A 98 10.41 21.48 9.97
N PRO A 99 11.50 21.59 10.76
CA PRO A 99 11.63 22.68 11.71
C PRO A 99 11.68 24.01 10.95
N ALA A 100 10.96 25.02 11.46
CA ALA A 100 11.07 26.38 10.97
C ALA A 100 12.55 26.75 10.92
N VAL A 101 13.03 27.11 9.73
CA VAL A 101 14.39 27.61 9.55
C VAL A 101 14.51 28.84 10.44
N ALA A 102 15.38 28.76 11.45
CA ALA A 102 15.74 29.91 12.27
C ALA A 102 16.52 30.87 11.36
N GLU A 103 15.86 31.92 10.91
CA GLU A 103 16.52 33.11 10.37
C GLU A 103 17.29 33.78 11.51
N ALA A 104 18.58 34.01 11.26
CA ALA A 104 19.48 34.82 12.08
C ALA A 104 19.97 36.00 11.23
#